data_AF-A0A523RQS2-F1
#
_entry.id   AF-A0A523RQS2-F1
#
_cell.length_a   1.000
_cell.length_b   1.000
_cell.length_c   1.000
_cell.angle_alpha   90.00
_cell.angle_beta   90.00
_cell.angle_gamma   90.00
#
_symmetry.space_group_name_H-M   'P 1'
#
loop_
_entity.id
_entity.type
_entity.pdbx_description
1 polymer ?
#
loop_
_entity_poly.entity_id
_entity_poly.type
_entity_poly.pdbx_seq_one_letter_code
_entity_poly.pdbx_strand_id
1 'polypeptide(L)'
;MTVDKKTLKELYARTLKVRKFEEKVWDLFGENLVPGTLHLYLGQEAVAAGVTTALKKTDWVQSTHRGHGHVVAKGADMNAALAELLGKSSGSCKGKGGSMHITQFDVGVLGATGVVASGLPIAVGAALSCQMRGTKDVVACFFGDGASNNGTFGESLNMSAIWKLPLIWI
;
A
#
# COMPACT_ATOMS: atom_id res chain seq x y z
N MET A 1 17.18 -1.13 -20.48
CA MET A 1 15.73 -1.25 -20.76
C MET A 1 15.22 0.10 -21.22
N THR A 2 14.51 0.16 -22.35
CA THR A 2 13.84 1.38 -22.78
C THR A 2 12.39 1.29 -22.35
N VAL A 3 11.94 2.20 -21.48
CA VAL A 3 10.54 2.28 -21.03
C VAL A 3 9.74 3.00 -22.11
N ASP A 4 8.66 2.40 -22.58
CA ASP A 4 7.85 2.98 -23.64
C ASP A 4 7.08 4.23 -23.16
N LYS A 5 6.66 5.07 -24.10
CA LYS A 5 5.96 6.34 -23.82
C LYS A 5 4.64 6.16 -23.06
N LYS A 6 3.93 5.05 -23.27
CA LYS A 6 2.66 4.77 -22.57
C LYS A 6 2.95 4.49 -21.10
N THR A 7 3.95 3.65 -20.81
CA THR A 7 4.38 3.34 -19.44
C THR A 7 4.88 4.59 -18.72
N LEU A 8 5.67 5.46 -19.37
CA LEU A 8 6.11 6.72 -18.78
C LEU A 8 4.95 7.66 -18.40
N LYS A 9 3.92 7.76 -19.27
CA LYS A 9 2.72 8.55 -18.97
C LYS A 9 1.94 7.98 -17.79
N GLU A 10 1.85 6.65 -17.69
CA GLU A 10 1.17 5.98 -16.60
C GLU A 10 1.88 6.20 -15.26
N LEU A 11 3.20 6.04 -15.23
CA LEU A 11 4.03 6.35 -14.06
C LEU A 11 3.81 7.79 -13.60
N TYR A 12 3.91 8.75 -14.52
CA TYR A 12 3.70 10.17 -14.20
C TYR A 12 2.29 10.45 -13.66
N ALA A 13 1.25 9.89 -14.31
CA ALA A 13 -0.12 10.05 -13.87
C ALA A 13 -0.37 9.46 -12.47
N ARG A 14 0.22 8.29 -12.16
CA ARG A 14 0.10 7.67 -10.82
C ARG A 14 0.82 8.50 -9.77
N THR A 15 2.05 8.95 -10.03
CA THR A 15 2.81 9.84 -9.15
C THR A 15 2.00 11.11 -8.84
N LEU A 16 1.43 11.76 -9.86
CA LEU A 16 0.62 12.96 -9.68
C LEU A 16 -0.66 12.68 -8.88
N LYS A 17 -1.35 11.56 -9.13
CA LYS A 17 -2.55 11.20 -8.34
C LYS A 17 -2.23 11.06 -6.87
N VAL A 18 -1.14 10.35 -6.53
CA VAL A 18 -0.69 10.21 -5.13
C VAL A 18 -0.39 11.59 -4.54
N ARG A 19 0.44 12.40 -5.22
CA ARG A 19 0.79 13.75 -4.78
C ARG A 19 -0.45 14.58 -4.48
N LYS A 20 -1.41 14.62 -5.41
CA LYS A 20 -2.63 15.43 -5.29
C LYS A 20 -3.57 14.92 -4.21
N PHE A 21 -3.66 13.60 -4.04
CA PHE A 21 -4.41 13.01 -2.95
C PHE A 21 -3.80 13.42 -1.61
N GLU A 22 -2.50 13.24 -1.42
CA GLU A 22 -1.80 13.56 -0.17
C GLU A 22 -1.83 15.07 0.15
N GLU A 23 -1.65 15.95 -0.85
CA GLU A 23 -1.83 17.40 -0.70
C GLU A 23 -3.24 17.74 -0.20
N LYS A 24 -4.28 17.10 -0.79
CA LYS A 24 -5.65 17.36 -0.34
C LYS A 24 -5.91 16.84 1.07
N VAL A 25 -5.35 15.69 1.43
CA VAL A 25 -5.46 15.16 2.79
C VAL A 25 -4.77 16.07 3.80
N TRP A 26 -3.61 16.65 3.43
CA TRP A 26 -2.92 17.65 4.24
C TRP A 26 -3.77 18.89 4.50
N ASP A 27 -4.40 19.45 3.46
CA ASP A 27 -5.29 20.60 3.61
C ASP A 27 -6.45 20.29 4.57
N LEU A 28 -7.12 19.15 4.37
CA LEU A 28 -8.25 18.72 5.21
C LEU A 28 -7.84 18.43 6.66
N PHE A 29 -6.62 17.95 6.87
CA PHE A 29 -6.06 17.79 8.21
C PHE A 29 -5.80 19.15 8.88
N GLY A 30 -5.29 20.13 8.13
CA GLY A 30 -5.17 21.52 8.61
C GLY A 30 -6.51 22.17 8.95
N GLU A 31 -7.60 21.75 8.30
CA GLU A 31 -8.98 22.13 8.62
C GLU A 31 -9.57 21.35 9.81
N ASN A 32 -8.81 20.46 10.46
CA ASN A 32 -9.25 19.55 11.53
C ASN A 32 -10.39 18.58 11.11
N LEU A 33 -10.51 18.27 9.82
CA LEU A 33 -11.54 17.36 9.31
C LEU A 33 -11.12 15.88 9.33
N VAL A 34 -9.81 15.61 9.33
CA VAL A 34 -9.25 14.25 9.40
C VAL A 34 -8.93 13.93 10.86
N PRO A 35 -9.65 12.98 11.51
CA PRO A 35 -9.39 12.62 12.90
C PRO A 35 -8.08 11.85 13.08
N GLY A 36 -7.46 12.03 14.25
CA GLY A 36 -6.29 11.25 14.68
C GLY A 36 -4.98 11.77 14.12
N THR A 37 -4.07 10.86 13.77
CA THR A 37 -2.74 11.19 13.26
C THR A 37 -2.66 10.96 11.76
N LEU A 38 -1.84 11.77 11.09
CA LEU A 38 -1.64 11.72 9.66
C LEU A 38 -0.19 11.41 9.31
N HIS A 39 0.01 10.43 8.43
CA HIS A 39 1.32 10.04 7.94
C HIS A 39 1.35 10.09 6.41
N LEU A 40 1.73 11.24 5.88
CA LEU A 40 1.79 11.46 4.43
C LEU A 40 2.89 10.64 3.75
N TYR A 41 2.64 10.27 2.49
CA TYR A 41 3.58 9.65 1.57
C TYR A 41 4.26 10.66 0.61
N LEU A 42 4.15 11.97 0.89
CA LEU A 42 4.76 13.03 0.09
C LEU A 42 6.28 12.81 -0.05
N GLY A 43 6.79 12.85 -1.28
CA GLY A 43 8.21 12.66 -1.61
C GLY A 43 8.61 11.21 -1.91
N GLN A 44 7.72 10.23 -1.72
CA GLN A 44 7.97 8.82 -1.99
C GLN A 44 7.10 8.27 -3.14
N GLU A 45 6.33 9.12 -3.82
CA GLU A 45 5.28 8.75 -4.76
C GLU A 45 5.78 7.88 -5.92
N ALA A 46 7.01 8.15 -6.37
CA ALA A 46 7.64 7.40 -7.45
C ALA A 46 7.86 5.92 -7.10
N VAL A 47 8.08 5.58 -5.82
CA VAL A 47 8.26 4.20 -5.36
C VAL A 47 6.94 3.43 -5.50
N ALA A 48 5.86 3.98 -4.94
CA ALA A 48 4.52 3.39 -5.08
C ALA A 48 4.08 3.30 -6.55
N ALA A 49 4.28 4.36 -7.35
CA ALA A 49 3.92 4.37 -8.76
C ALA A 49 4.72 3.34 -9.57
N GLY A 50 6.04 3.27 -9.36
CA GLY A 50 6.94 2.33 -10.03
C GLY A 50 6.53 0.88 -9.81
N VAL A 51 6.39 0.49 -8.53
CA VAL A 51 6.01 -0.88 -8.18
C VAL A 51 4.61 -1.21 -8.70
N THR A 52 3.61 -0.37 -8.40
CA THR A 52 2.22 -0.71 -8.74
C THR A 52 1.93 -0.71 -10.24
N THR A 53 2.72 0.00 -11.06
CA THR A 53 2.58 -0.03 -12.54
C THR A 53 3.02 -1.38 -13.11
N ALA A 54 3.96 -2.06 -12.44
CA ALA A 54 4.41 -3.39 -12.81
C ALA A 54 3.48 -4.52 -12.29
N LEU A 55 2.56 -4.21 -11.38
CA LEU A 55 1.63 -5.19 -10.80
C LEU A 55 0.33 -5.31 -11.61
N LYS A 56 -0.18 -6.53 -11.73
CA LYS A 56 -1.56 -6.80 -12.15
C LYS A 56 -2.54 -6.31 -11.09
N LYS A 57 -3.80 -6.09 -11.47
CA LYS A 57 -4.87 -5.76 -10.51
C LYS A 57 -5.05 -6.84 -9.42
N THR A 58 -4.82 -8.11 -9.76
CA THR A 58 -4.96 -9.26 -8.86
C THR A 58 -3.77 -9.47 -7.92
N ASP A 59 -2.62 -8.83 -8.20
CA ASP A 59 -1.47 -8.88 -7.32
C ASP A 59 -1.73 -8.05 -6.05
N TRP A 60 -1.15 -8.47 -4.93
CA TRP A 60 -1.43 -7.87 -3.64
C TRP A 60 -0.38 -6.83 -3.24
N VAL A 61 -0.81 -5.84 -2.48
CA VAL A 61 0.03 -4.85 -1.84
C VAL A 61 -0.24 -4.87 -0.34
N GLN A 62 0.82 -5.11 0.43
CA GLN A 62 0.84 -4.86 1.86
C GLN A 62 1.59 -3.56 2.13
N SER A 63 0.97 -2.69 2.92
CA SER A 63 1.42 -1.32 3.11
C SER A 63 1.93 -1.07 4.55
N THR A 64 2.57 0.09 4.74
CA THR A 64 3.01 0.64 6.02
C THR A 64 2.01 1.66 6.58
N HIS A 65 2.41 2.37 7.64
CA HIS A 65 1.68 3.49 8.22
C HIS A 65 1.59 4.70 7.29
N ARG A 66 2.53 4.85 6.34
CA ARG A 66 2.47 5.85 5.25
C ARG A 66 1.75 5.28 4.04
N GLY A 67 0.55 4.77 4.26
CA GLY A 67 -0.04 3.83 3.31
C GLY A 67 -0.81 4.44 2.16
N HIS A 68 -1.23 5.71 2.23
CA HIS A 68 -2.15 6.25 1.23
C HIS A 68 -1.56 6.21 -0.18
N GLY A 69 -0.27 6.53 -0.32
CA GLY A 69 0.41 6.45 -1.60
C GLY A 69 0.36 5.06 -2.25
N HIS A 70 0.57 4.00 -1.48
CA HIS A 70 0.45 2.63 -2.00
C HIS A 70 -0.98 2.30 -2.43
N VAL A 71 -1.97 2.68 -1.61
CA VAL A 71 -3.40 2.46 -1.86
C VAL A 71 -3.84 3.16 -3.14
N VAL A 72 -3.54 4.46 -3.26
CA VAL A 72 -3.89 5.29 -4.41
C VAL A 72 -3.16 4.83 -5.67
N ALA A 73 -1.84 4.57 -5.59
CA ALA A 73 -1.06 4.13 -6.74
C ALA A 73 -1.51 2.76 -7.27
N LYS A 74 -1.98 1.87 -6.39
CA LYS A 74 -2.53 0.56 -6.76
C LYS A 74 -3.86 0.66 -7.53
N GLY A 75 -4.52 1.81 -7.48
CA GLY A 75 -5.77 2.07 -8.21
C GLY A 75 -7.02 1.92 -7.36
N ALA A 76 -6.91 2.06 -6.04
CA ALA A 76 -8.04 2.15 -5.13
C ALA A 76 -8.98 3.31 -5.49
N ASP A 77 -10.25 3.17 -5.12
CA ASP A 77 -11.20 4.27 -5.19
C ASP A 77 -10.79 5.36 -4.18
N MET A 78 -10.33 6.49 -4.71
CA MET A 78 -9.89 7.64 -3.92
C MET A 78 -11.04 8.28 -3.13
N ASN A 79 -12.28 8.19 -3.60
CA ASN A 79 -13.43 8.71 -2.86
C ASN A 79 -13.67 7.87 -1.61
N ALA A 80 -13.65 6.54 -1.74
CA ALA A 80 -13.77 5.62 -0.61
C ALA A 80 -12.58 5.75 0.35
N ALA A 81 -11.36 5.91 -0.16
CA ALA A 81 -10.17 6.14 0.67
C ALA A 81 -10.25 7.49 1.42
N LEU A 82 -10.68 8.56 0.77
CA LEU A 82 -10.85 9.86 1.42
C LEU A 82 -12.00 9.86 2.42
N ALA A 83 -13.11 9.19 2.10
CA ALA A 83 -14.21 8.98 3.04
C ALA A 83 -13.75 8.20 4.28
N GLU A 84 -12.88 7.21 4.12
CA GLU A 84 -12.27 6.47 5.23
C GLU A 84 -11.42 7.38 6.12
N LEU A 85 -10.59 8.23 5.50
CA LEU A 85 -9.80 9.24 6.22
C LEU A 85 -10.66 10.23 7.00
N LEU A 86 -11.84 10.57 6.49
CA LEU A 86 -12.79 11.49 7.14
C LEU A 86 -13.74 10.79 8.13
N GLY A 87 -13.53 9.50 8.44
CA GLY A 87 -14.36 8.75 9.36
C GLY A 87 -15.82 8.53 8.89
N LYS A 88 -16.07 8.61 7.57
CA LYS A 88 -17.42 8.47 7.00
C LYS A 88 -17.78 7.00 6.83
N SER A 89 -19.07 6.68 6.97
CA SER A 89 -19.60 5.31 6.79
C SER A 89 -19.42 4.77 5.36
N SER A 90 -19.27 5.66 4.38
CA SER A 90 -18.94 5.33 2.98
C SER A 90 -17.45 5.05 2.75
N GLY A 91 -16.61 5.11 3.80
CA GLY A 91 -15.21 4.72 3.73
C GLY A 91 -15.03 3.23 3.45
N SER A 92 -13.88 2.85 2.90
CA SER A 92 -13.60 1.47 2.52
C SER A 92 -13.66 0.47 3.68
N CYS A 93 -13.45 0.94 4.91
CA CYS A 93 -13.57 0.20 6.17
C CYS A 93 -14.68 0.77 7.07
N LYS A 94 -15.67 1.47 6.46
CA LYS A 94 -16.79 2.15 7.14
C LYS A 94 -16.36 3.26 8.10
N GLY A 95 -15.24 3.93 7.82
CA GLY A 95 -14.73 5.06 8.60
C GLY A 95 -14.07 4.67 9.91
N LYS A 96 -13.70 3.39 10.08
CA LYS A 96 -13.15 2.83 11.32
C LYS A 96 -11.64 2.61 11.28
N GLY A 97 -11.07 2.46 10.09
CA GLY A 97 -9.64 2.24 9.88
C GLY A 97 -8.83 3.53 9.87
N GLY A 98 -9.41 4.62 9.34
CA GLY A 98 -8.73 5.92 9.26
C GLY A 98 -7.42 5.86 8.46
N SER A 99 -6.50 6.79 8.73
CA SER A 99 -5.24 6.95 7.97
C SER A 99 -4.36 5.70 7.94
N MET A 100 -4.24 4.99 9.06
CA MET A 100 -3.28 3.89 9.17
C MET A 100 -3.85 2.53 8.78
N HIS A 101 -5.13 2.40 8.40
CA HIS A 101 -5.76 1.10 8.10
C HIS A 101 -6.70 1.15 6.87
N ILE A 102 -6.39 1.99 5.88
CA ILE A 102 -7.12 1.95 4.61
C ILE A 102 -6.86 0.61 3.92
N THR A 103 -7.94 -0.09 3.56
CA THR A 103 -7.92 -1.39 2.89
C THR A 103 -8.95 -1.41 1.77
N GLN A 104 -8.59 -1.98 0.61
CA GLN A 104 -9.48 -2.21 -0.54
C GLN A 104 -9.07 -3.50 -1.26
N PHE A 105 -9.64 -4.64 -0.85
CA PHE A 105 -9.24 -5.96 -1.35
C PHE A 105 -9.55 -6.19 -2.82
N ASP A 106 -10.57 -5.52 -3.37
CA ASP A 106 -11.00 -5.62 -4.76
C ASP A 106 -9.95 -5.10 -5.77
N VAL A 107 -9.03 -4.26 -5.30
CA VAL A 107 -7.86 -3.78 -6.05
C VAL A 107 -6.54 -4.37 -5.52
N GLY A 108 -6.61 -5.40 -4.66
CA GLY A 108 -5.42 -6.07 -4.14
C GLY A 108 -4.71 -5.32 -3.02
N VAL A 109 -5.35 -4.38 -2.33
CA VAL A 109 -4.77 -3.72 -1.15
C VAL A 109 -5.15 -4.50 0.10
N LEU A 110 -4.18 -5.14 0.74
CA LEU A 110 -4.39 -5.92 1.98
C LEU A 110 -4.64 -5.03 3.20
N GLY A 111 -4.03 -3.85 3.22
CA GLY A 111 -4.23 -2.82 4.22
C GLY A 111 -2.95 -2.08 4.60
N ALA A 112 -3.12 -0.84 5.05
CA ALA A 112 -2.10 -0.12 5.79
C ALA A 112 -2.03 -0.62 7.25
N THR A 113 -0.89 -0.41 7.91
CA THR A 113 -0.75 -0.73 9.33
C THR A 113 0.10 0.31 10.06
N GLY A 114 -0.39 0.76 11.22
CA GLY A 114 0.33 1.64 12.13
C GLY A 114 1.46 0.97 12.92
N VAL A 115 1.41 -0.36 13.08
CA VAL A 115 2.42 -1.10 13.86
C VAL A 115 3.61 -1.42 12.97
N VAL A 116 4.78 -0.89 13.31
CA VAL A 116 6.03 -1.11 12.56
C VAL A 116 6.30 -2.60 12.41
N ALA A 117 6.70 -3.03 11.21
CA ALA A 117 6.98 -4.42 10.83
C ALA A 117 5.80 -5.42 10.89
N SER A 118 4.62 -5.04 11.38
CA SER A 118 3.46 -5.95 11.46
C SER A 118 2.92 -6.39 10.09
N GLY A 119 3.18 -5.63 9.03
CA GLY A 119 2.78 -5.98 7.67
C GLY A 119 3.62 -7.11 7.05
N LEU A 120 4.86 -7.29 7.49
CA LEU A 120 5.78 -8.28 6.91
C LEU A 120 5.25 -9.72 6.98
N PRO A 121 4.77 -10.22 8.14
CA PRO A 121 4.22 -11.57 8.22
C PRO A 121 2.86 -11.69 7.52
N ILE A 122 2.08 -10.61 7.43
CA ILE A 122 0.82 -10.58 6.66
C ILE A 122 1.12 -10.81 5.18
N ALA A 123 2.16 -10.16 4.65
CA ALA A 123 2.57 -10.34 3.26
C ALA A 123 3.08 -11.77 3.00
N VAL A 124 3.78 -12.38 3.95
CA VAL A 124 4.17 -13.80 3.88
C VAL A 124 2.94 -14.71 3.81
N GLY A 125 1.95 -14.50 4.69
CA GLY A 125 0.71 -15.28 4.67
C GLY A 125 -0.07 -15.12 3.35
N ALA A 126 -0.13 -13.91 2.80
CA ALA A 126 -0.76 -13.65 1.51
C ALA A 126 -0.02 -14.36 0.36
N ALA A 127 1.32 -14.34 0.36
CA ALA A 127 2.12 -14.99 -0.67
C ALA A 127 2.01 -16.52 -0.58
N LEU A 128 1.99 -17.07 0.63
CA LEU A 128 1.70 -18.48 0.88
C LEU A 128 0.32 -18.86 0.35
N SER A 129 -0.70 -18.04 0.59
CA SER A 129 -2.06 -18.26 0.05
C SER A 129 -2.07 -18.28 -1.48
N CYS A 130 -1.29 -17.40 -2.12
CA CYS A 130 -1.18 -17.38 -3.59
C CYS A 130 -0.61 -18.71 -4.11
N GLN A 131 0.43 -19.24 -3.46
CA GLN A 131 1.05 -20.52 -3.79
C GLN A 131 0.13 -21.71 -3.53
N MET A 132 -0.52 -21.76 -2.35
CA MET A 132 -1.43 -22.85 -1.98
C MET A 132 -2.65 -22.94 -2.90
N ARG A 133 -3.15 -21.79 -3.38
CA ARG A 133 -4.26 -21.73 -4.34
C ARG A 133 -3.82 -21.92 -5.79
N GLY A 134 -2.52 -22.06 -6.08
CA GLY A 134 -1.99 -22.20 -7.44
C GLY A 134 -2.21 -20.96 -8.32
N THR A 135 -2.38 -19.78 -7.71
CA THR A 135 -2.52 -18.52 -8.46
C THR A 135 -1.15 -18.05 -8.98
N LYS A 136 -1.16 -17.23 -10.03
CA LYS A 136 0.06 -16.57 -10.54
C LYS A 136 0.22 -15.16 -9.98
N ASP A 137 -0.43 -14.86 -8.86
CA ASP A 137 -0.39 -13.54 -8.24
C ASP A 137 0.83 -13.41 -7.33
N VAL A 138 1.37 -12.21 -7.27
CA VAL A 138 2.49 -11.86 -6.38
C VAL A 138 2.03 -10.92 -5.29
N VAL A 139 2.81 -10.82 -4.22
CA VAL A 139 2.60 -9.84 -3.14
C VAL A 139 3.77 -8.88 -3.15
N ALA A 140 3.50 -7.57 -3.19
CA ALA A 140 4.48 -6.53 -2.93
C ALA A 140 4.32 -6.03 -1.50
N CYS A 141 5.38 -6.16 -0.69
CA CYS A 141 5.39 -5.73 0.70
C CYS A 141 6.30 -4.52 0.87
N PHE A 142 5.70 -3.36 1.11
CA PHE A 142 6.43 -2.13 1.39
C PHE A 142 6.82 -2.07 2.87
N PHE A 143 8.05 -1.66 3.15
CA PHE A 143 8.52 -1.43 4.51
C PHE A 143 9.55 -0.29 4.57
N GLY A 144 9.78 0.24 5.77
CA GLY A 144 10.82 1.25 6.00
C GLY A 144 12.09 0.61 6.54
N ASP A 145 13.18 1.36 6.51
CA ASP A 145 14.47 1.02 7.15
C ASP A 145 14.31 0.74 8.66
N GLY A 146 13.47 1.49 9.36
CA GLY A 146 13.15 1.20 10.76
C GLY A 146 12.48 -0.17 10.95
N ALA A 147 11.69 -0.64 9.98
CA ALA A 147 11.04 -1.94 10.05
C ALA A 147 12.00 -3.10 9.75
N SER A 148 13.06 -2.90 8.95
CA SER A 148 14.05 -3.94 8.69
C SER A 148 14.92 -4.30 9.90
N ASN A 149 14.97 -3.41 10.89
CA ASN A 149 15.65 -3.67 12.17
C ASN A 149 14.78 -4.43 13.19
N ASN A 150 13.54 -4.76 12.84
CA ASN A 150 12.66 -5.54 13.70
C ASN A 150 12.87 -7.05 13.48
N GLY A 151 12.78 -7.86 14.54
CA GLY A 151 12.91 -9.31 14.46
C GLY A 151 11.95 -9.96 13.46
N THR A 152 10.74 -9.41 13.32
CA THR A 152 9.74 -9.90 12.36
C THR A 152 10.21 -9.82 10.91
N PHE A 153 11.13 -8.91 10.57
CA PHE A 153 11.72 -8.85 9.23
C PHE A 153 12.58 -10.08 8.95
N GLY A 154 13.49 -10.44 9.87
CA GLY A 154 14.34 -11.62 9.73
C GLY A 154 13.53 -12.90 9.64
N GLU A 155 12.52 -13.05 10.51
CA GLU A 155 11.60 -14.19 10.50
C GLU A 155 10.83 -14.31 9.17
N SER A 156 10.25 -13.19 8.70
CA SER A 156 9.46 -13.16 7.47
C SER A 156 10.31 -13.42 6.23
N LEU A 157 11.51 -12.84 6.17
CA LEU A 157 12.44 -13.03 5.06
C LEU A 157 12.88 -14.50 4.99
N ASN A 158 13.31 -15.07 6.11
CA ASN A 158 13.74 -16.47 6.20
C ASN A 158 12.62 -17.43 5.76
N MET A 159 11.41 -17.24 6.29
CA MET A 159 10.25 -18.07 5.97
C MET A 159 9.86 -17.94 4.47
N SER A 160 9.85 -16.72 3.93
CA SER A 160 9.55 -16.49 2.51
C SER A 160 10.57 -17.15 1.57
N ALA A 161 11.84 -17.15 1.95
CA ALA A 161 12.92 -17.74 1.16
C ALA A 161 12.86 -19.29 1.17
N ILE A 162 12.71 -19.91 2.35
CA ILE A 162 12.64 -21.38 2.47
C ILE A 162 11.44 -21.93 1.70
N TRP A 163 10.29 -21.24 1.75
CA TRP A 163 9.08 -21.66 1.06
C TRP A 163 9.00 -21.21 -0.39
N LYS A 164 9.96 -20.40 -0.86
CA LYS A 164 10.03 -19.84 -2.22
C LYS A 164 8.76 -19.08 -2.61
N LEU A 165 8.28 -18.25 -1.69
CA LEU A 165 7.00 -17.55 -1.85
C LEU A 165 7.05 -16.48 -2.95
N PRO A 166 5.92 -16.22 -3.65
CA PRO A 166 5.80 -15.15 -4.64
C PRO A 166 5.68 -13.77 -3.96
N LEU A 167 6.73 -13.34 -3.28
CA LEU A 167 6.78 -12.13 -2.45
C LEU A 167 7.93 -11.22 -2.89
N ILE A 168 7.64 -9.93 -3.04
CA ILE A 168 8.59 -8.88 -3.39
C ILE A 168 8.71 -7.93 -2.20
N TRP A 169 9.92 -7.84 -1.65
CA TRP A 169 10.28 -6.93 -0.57
C TRP A 169 10.67 -5.56 -1.16
N ILE A 170 9.96 -4.49 -0.78
CA ILE A 170 10.16 -3.11 -1.25
C ILE A 170 10.54 -2.17 -0.11
#